data_AF-A0A1D6E4B7-F1
#
_entry.id   AF-A0A1D6E4B7-F1
#
_cell.length_a   1.000
_cell.length_b   1.000
_cell.length_c   1.000
_cell.angle_alpha   90.00
_cell.angle_beta   90.00
_cell.angle_gamma   90.00
#
_symmetry.space_group_name_H-M   'P 1'
#
loop_
_entity.id
_entity.type
_entity.pdbx_description
1 polymer ?
#
loop_
_entity_poly.entity_id
_entity_poly.type
_entity_poly.pdbx_seq_one_letter_code
_entity_poly.pdbx_strand_id
1 'polypeptide(L)'
;MPRPKPAAAGGGWLSGWGWDLMLGSIAAFYAVMAPYTKVEESFNVQAIHDILYHTYHIEKYDHLEFPGVVPRTFIGAFVISILSSPTVFVLRLLRVPKFYSLLTVRLTLSCVTLMSLRLLRVQVFFFISRNI
;
A
#
# COMPACT_ATOMS: atom_id res chain seq x y z
N MET A 1 -37.56 -35.45 16.50
CA MET A 1 -36.93 -34.25 17.08
C MET A 1 -36.20 -33.49 15.98
N PRO A 2 -36.58 -32.24 15.67
CA PRO A 2 -35.83 -31.43 14.71
C PRO A 2 -34.52 -30.92 15.36
N ARG A 3 -33.40 -31.04 14.64
CA ARG A 3 -32.09 -30.50 15.03
C ARG A 3 -32.20 -28.97 15.19
N PRO A 4 -31.64 -28.37 16.26
CA PRO A 4 -31.56 -26.92 16.36
C PRO A 4 -30.72 -26.38 15.19
N LYS A 5 -31.25 -25.37 14.48
CA LYS A 5 -30.49 -24.59 13.50
C LYS A 5 -29.28 -23.98 14.21
N PRO A 6 -28.05 -24.03 13.64
CA PRO A 6 -26.93 -23.32 14.22
C PRO A 6 -27.29 -21.84 14.29
N ALA A 7 -27.19 -21.27 15.49
CA ALA A 7 -27.39 -19.84 15.70
C ALA A 7 -26.48 -19.09 14.71
N ALA A 8 -27.09 -18.22 13.91
CA ALA A 8 -26.34 -17.32 13.04
C ALA A 8 -25.39 -16.52 13.94
N ALA A 9 -24.11 -16.87 13.90
CA ALA A 9 -23.08 -16.15 14.61
C ALA A 9 -23.09 -14.72 14.06
N GLY A 10 -23.62 -13.79 14.85
CA GLY A 10 -23.66 -12.36 14.58
C GLY A 10 -22.27 -11.74 14.68
N GLY A 11 -21.28 -12.31 13.98
CA GLY A 11 -20.04 -11.63 13.71
C GLY A 11 -20.32 -10.56 12.68
N GLY A 12 -20.52 -9.31 13.14
CA GLY A 12 -20.59 -8.16 12.24
C GLY A 12 -19.41 -8.17 11.28
N TRP A 13 -19.53 -7.49 10.13
CA TRP A 13 -18.52 -7.50 9.06
C TRP A 13 -17.09 -7.18 9.54
N LEU A 14 -16.95 -6.53 10.70
CA LEU A 14 -15.73 -6.15 11.41
C LEU A 14 -15.10 -7.25 12.29
N SER A 15 -15.83 -8.33 12.60
CA SER A 15 -15.41 -9.39 13.54
C SER A 15 -14.12 -10.11 13.15
N GLY A 16 -13.73 -10.06 11.86
CA GLY A 16 -12.47 -10.63 11.36
C GLY A 16 -11.40 -9.59 11.02
N TRP A 17 -11.67 -8.29 11.21
CA TRP A 17 -10.79 -7.20 10.78
C TRP A 17 -9.99 -6.55 11.92
N GLY A 18 -10.25 -6.93 13.19
CA GLY A 18 -9.63 -6.27 14.35
C GLY A 18 -8.10 -6.18 14.24
N TRP A 19 -7.44 -7.31 13.94
CA TRP A 19 -5.99 -7.35 13.75
C TRP A 19 -5.51 -6.54 12.54
N ASP A 20 -6.26 -6.54 11.44
CA ASP A 20 -5.92 -5.77 10.23
C ASP A 20 -6.04 -4.26 10.45
N LEU A 21 -7.07 -3.82 11.19
CA LEU A 21 -7.27 -2.42 11.56
C LEU A 21 -6.20 -1.95 12.53
N MET A 22 -5.81 -2.79 13.49
CA MET A 22 -4.72 -2.47 14.41
C MET A 22 -3.40 -2.28 13.65
N LEU A 23 -3.04 -3.23 12.78
CA LEU A 23 -1.84 -3.11 11.94
C LEU A 23 -1.91 -1.90 10.99
N GLY A 24 -3.09 -1.63 10.42
CA GLY A 24 -3.34 -0.45 9.59
C GLY A 24 -3.13 0.87 10.34
N SER A 25 -3.61 0.97 11.57
CA SER A 25 -3.43 2.15 12.41
C SER A 25 -1.95 2.42 12.73
N ILE A 26 -1.19 1.37 13.04
CA ILE A 26 0.24 1.46 13.33
C ILE A 26 1.00 1.89 12.06
N ALA A 27 0.68 1.30 10.91
CA ALA A 27 1.29 1.67 9.64
C ALA A 27 1.01 3.13 9.25
N ALA A 28 -0.23 3.59 9.41
CA ALA A 28 -0.61 4.98 9.17
C ALA A 28 0.10 5.94 10.12
N PHE A 29 0.18 5.60 11.42
CA PHE A 29 0.92 6.38 12.40
C PHE A 29 2.40 6.52 12.04
N TYR A 30 3.04 5.41 11.66
CA TYR A 30 4.44 5.41 11.23
C TYR A 30 4.66 6.25 9.97
N ALA A 31 3.76 6.16 8.98
CA ALA A 31 3.83 6.95 7.76
C ALA A 31 3.77 8.47 8.01
N VAL A 32 3.05 8.89 9.04
CA VAL A 32 2.95 10.31 9.45
C VAL A 32 4.12 10.74 10.33
N MET A 33 4.54 9.92 11.29
CA MET A 33 5.58 10.27 12.28
C MET A 33 7.00 10.21 11.70
N ALA A 34 7.24 9.31 10.75
CA ALA A 34 8.53 9.18 10.08
C ALA A 34 8.39 9.50 8.59
N PRO A 35 8.09 10.76 8.21
CA PRO A 35 7.83 11.13 6.82
C PRO A 35 9.09 11.03 5.95
N TYR A 36 10.27 11.08 6.57
CA TYR A 36 11.56 10.93 5.90
C TYR A 36 11.85 9.45 5.66
N THR A 37 12.14 9.12 4.41
CA THR A 37 12.52 7.78 3.96
C THR A 37 14.00 7.54 4.21
N LYS A 38 14.37 6.30 4.55
CA LYS A 38 15.77 5.87 4.47
C LYS A 38 16.27 5.96 3.02
N VAL A 39 17.58 6.11 2.83
CA VAL A 39 18.23 6.27 1.51
C VAL A 39 17.84 5.15 0.53
N GLU A 40 17.59 3.94 1.02
CA GLU A 40 17.16 2.83 0.15
C GLU A 40 15.68 2.89 -0.24
N GLU A 41 14.82 3.44 0.62
CA GLU A 41 13.38 3.57 0.38
C GLU A 41 13.08 4.78 -0.52
N SER A 42 13.93 5.82 -0.49
CA SER A 42 13.78 6.98 -1.35
C SER A 42 13.88 6.65 -2.82
N PHE A 43 14.64 5.62 -3.23
CA PHE A 43 14.73 5.24 -4.64
C PHE A 43 13.39 4.76 -5.21
N ASN A 44 12.64 3.98 -4.45
CA ASN A 44 11.30 3.54 -4.84
C ASN A 44 10.33 4.74 -4.88
N VAL A 45 10.40 5.62 -3.88
CA VAL A 45 9.58 6.83 -3.85
C VAL A 45 9.91 7.78 -5.01
N GLN A 46 11.18 7.92 -5.38
CA GLN A 46 11.63 8.70 -6.53
C GLN A 46 11.14 8.08 -7.83
N ALA A 47 11.18 6.76 -7.97
CA ALA A 47 10.59 6.05 -9.11
C ALA A 47 9.10 6.38 -9.28
N ILE A 48 8.35 6.35 -8.18
CA ILE A 48 6.93 6.69 -8.17
C ILE A 48 6.72 8.16 -8.54
N HIS A 49 7.54 9.06 -7.98
CA HIS A 49 7.50 10.49 -8.30
C HIS A 49 7.75 10.73 -9.81
N ASP A 50 8.77 10.11 -10.38
CA ASP A 50 9.11 10.27 -11.80
C ASP A 50 7.98 9.76 -12.70
N ILE A 51 7.39 8.62 -12.36
CA ILE A 51 6.23 8.10 -13.11
C ILE A 51 5.01 9.04 -12.97
N LEU A 52 4.75 9.63 -11.80
CA LEU A 52 3.59 10.52 -11.61
C LEU A 52 3.75 11.92 -12.21
N TYR A 53 4.96 12.47 -12.17
CA TYR A 53 5.21 13.87 -12.49
C TYR A 53 5.94 14.08 -13.82
N HIS A 54 6.84 13.17 -14.19
CA HIS A 54 7.64 13.28 -15.41
C HIS A 54 7.04 12.47 -16.56
N THR A 55 6.38 11.33 -16.31
CA THR A 55 5.64 10.47 -17.27
C THR A 55 6.37 10.21 -18.59
N TYR A 56 6.23 11.10 -19.57
CA TYR A 56 6.81 11.00 -20.91
C TYR A 56 8.22 11.62 -21.03
N HIS A 57 8.60 12.48 -20.08
CA HIS A 57 9.91 13.12 -20.00
C HIS A 57 10.92 12.22 -19.30
N ILE A 58 11.26 11.10 -19.93
CA ILE A 58 12.20 10.10 -19.40
C ILE A 58 13.58 10.72 -19.13
N GLU A 59 13.96 11.73 -19.91
CA GLU A 59 15.19 12.50 -19.71
C GLU A 59 15.34 13.18 -18.33
N LYS A 60 14.23 13.34 -17.59
CA LYS A 60 14.21 13.94 -16.25
C LYS A 60 14.21 12.92 -15.12
N TYR A 61 14.31 11.64 -15.45
CA TYR A 61 14.24 10.57 -14.46
C TYR A 61 15.58 10.48 -13.76
N ASP A 62 15.55 10.52 -12.43
CA ASP A 62 16.74 10.41 -11.58
C ASP A 62 17.43 9.03 -11.75
N HIS A 63 16.68 8.07 -12.30
CA HIS A 63 17.11 6.70 -12.59
C HIS A 63 18.11 6.58 -13.74
N LEU A 64 18.24 7.61 -14.57
CA LEU A 64 19.29 7.66 -15.59
C LEU A 64 20.67 7.94 -14.98
N GLU A 65 20.72 8.67 -13.86
CA GLU A 65 21.95 8.99 -13.14
C GLU A 65 22.31 7.91 -12.10
N PHE A 66 21.31 7.27 -11.48
CA PHE A 66 21.50 6.23 -10.46
C PHE A 66 20.81 4.88 -10.81
N PRO A 67 21.33 4.10 -11.78
CA PRO A 67 20.67 2.90 -12.27
C PRO A 67 20.72 1.69 -11.31
N GLY A 68 21.62 1.69 -10.32
CA GLY A 68 21.98 0.49 -9.55
C GLY A 68 20.91 -0.09 -8.61
N VAL A 69 19.86 0.67 -8.31
CA VAL A 69 18.89 0.38 -7.23
C VAL A 69 17.44 0.18 -7.71
N VAL A 70 17.20 0.46 -8.99
CA VAL A 70 15.85 0.56 -9.58
C VAL A 70 15.31 -0.74 -10.20
N PRO A 71 16.11 -1.61 -10.86
CA PRO A 71 15.56 -2.76 -11.59
C PRO A 71 14.73 -3.71 -10.72
N ARG A 72 15.07 -3.82 -9.43
CA ARG A 72 14.38 -4.70 -8.47
C ARG A 72 13.10 -4.10 -7.89
N THR A 73 12.92 -2.77 -7.98
CA THR A 73 11.80 -2.05 -7.34
C THR A 73 10.87 -1.34 -8.33
N PHE A 74 11.24 -1.26 -9.61
CA PHE A 74 10.50 -0.55 -10.66
C PHE A 74 9.05 -1.03 -10.85
N ILE A 75 8.82 -2.34 -10.90
CA ILE A 75 7.47 -2.90 -11.10
C ILE A 75 6.56 -2.53 -9.93
N GLY A 76 7.07 -2.60 -8.71
CA GLY A 76 6.33 -2.19 -7.51
C GLY A 76 6.00 -0.70 -7.56
N ALA A 77 6.98 0.14 -7.87
CA ALA A 77 6.78 1.58 -8.06
C ALA A 77 5.71 1.88 -9.12
N PHE A 78 5.71 1.17 -10.24
CA PHE A 78 4.74 1.33 -11.31
C PHE A 78 3.30 0.94 -10.91
N VAL A 79 3.14 -0.14 -10.15
CA VAL A 79 1.80 -0.53 -9.66
C VAL A 79 1.29 0.51 -8.65
N ILE A 80 2.13 0.93 -7.71
CA ILE A 80 1.73 1.94 -6.71
C ILE A 80 1.47 3.30 -7.36
N SER A 81 2.22 3.67 -8.40
CA SER A 81 1.99 4.92 -9.11
C SER A 81 0.62 4.96 -9.78
N ILE A 82 0.21 3.87 -10.44
CA ILE A 82 -1.12 3.75 -11.03
C ILE A 82 -2.21 3.83 -9.96
N LEU A 83 -2.06 3.10 -8.84
CA LEU A 83 -3.05 3.07 -7.76
C LEU A 83 -3.18 4.43 -7.04
N SER A 84 -2.08 5.18 -6.92
CA SER A 84 -2.07 6.50 -6.28
C SER A 84 -2.39 7.67 -7.22
N SER A 85 -2.30 7.45 -8.54
CA SER A 85 -2.54 8.45 -9.58
C SER A 85 -3.82 9.28 -9.40
N PRO A 86 -5.03 8.70 -9.20
CA PRO A 86 -6.25 9.51 -9.09
C PRO A 86 -6.21 10.47 -7.89
N THR A 87 -5.73 9.99 -6.75
CA THR A 87 -5.63 10.81 -5.53
C THR A 87 -4.57 11.90 -5.70
N VAL A 88 -3.41 11.56 -6.27
CA VAL A 88 -2.35 12.56 -6.49
C VAL A 88 -2.74 13.58 -7.56
N PHE A 89 -3.50 13.17 -8.58
CA PHE A 89 -4.07 14.09 -9.58
C PHE A 89 -4.99 15.13 -8.92
N VAL A 90 -5.87 14.72 -8.02
CA VAL A 90 -6.72 15.63 -7.23
C VAL A 90 -5.88 16.57 -6.37
N LEU A 91 -4.87 16.06 -5.65
CA LEU A 91 -3.96 16.88 -4.84
C LEU A 91 -3.20 17.91 -5.69
N ARG A 92 -2.77 17.51 -6.89
CA ARG A 92 -2.09 18.39 -7.84
C ARG A 92 -3.02 19.47 -8.38
N LEU A 93 -4.27 19.12 -8.67
CA LEU A 93 -5.29 20.08 -9.09
C LEU A 93 -5.56 21.14 -8.01
N LEU A 94 -5.59 20.71 -6.75
CA LEU A 94 -5.74 21.57 -5.57
C LEU A 94 -4.45 22.34 -5.19
N ARG A 95 -3.36 22.19 -5.97
CA ARG A 95 -2.02 22.78 -5.71
C ARG A 95 -1.49 22.54 -4.30
N VAL A 96 -1.81 21.38 -3.74
CA VAL A 96 -1.32 20.93 -2.44
C VAL A 96 0.19 20.65 -2.53
N PRO A 97 1.01 20.96 -1.50
CA PRO A 97 2.45 20.73 -1.56
C PRO A 97 2.79 19.24 -1.72
N LYS A 98 3.92 18.96 -2.37
CA LYS A 98 4.39 17.60 -2.73
C LYS A 98 4.49 16.63 -1.53
N PHE A 99 4.61 17.17 -0.32
CA PHE A 99 4.59 16.40 0.93
C PHE A 99 3.35 15.50 1.05
N TYR A 100 2.18 15.96 0.62
CA TYR A 100 0.95 15.16 0.70
C TYR A 100 0.90 14.06 -0.36
N SER A 101 1.52 14.27 -1.52
CA SER A 101 1.69 13.21 -2.52
C SER A 101 2.60 12.10 -1.98
N LEU A 102 3.68 12.46 -1.27
CA LEU A 102 4.56 11.50 -0.59
C LEU A 102 3.78 10.67 0.42
N LEU A 103 3.00 11.32 1.30
CA LEU A 103 2.18 10.62 2.29
C LEU A 103 1.16 9.68 1.62
N THR A 104 0.50 10.15 0.56
CA THR A 104 -0.49 9.37 -0.21
C THR A 104 0.14 8.10 -0.76
N VAL A 105 1.29 8.20 -1.43
CA VAL A 105 2.00 7.06 -2.00
C VAL A 105 2.38 6.03 -0.92
N ARG A 106 2.87 6.50 0.24
CA ARG A 106 3.25 5.61 1.35
C ARG A 106 2.07 4.92 2.00
N LEU A 107 0.93 5.62 2.13
CA LEU A 107 -0.31 5.03 2.61
C LEU A 107 -0.85 3.99 1.62
N THR A 108 -0.79 4.27 0.30
CA THR A 108 -1.17 3.30 -0.72
C THR A 108 -0.31 2.04 -0.66
N LEU A 109 1.01 2.18 -0.56
CA LEU A 109 1.93 1.05 -0.38
C LEU A 109 1.58 0.25 0.88
N SER A 110 1.37 0.92 2.01
CA SER A 110 0.99 0.29 3.27
C SER A 110 -0.32 -0.49 3.14
N CYS A 111 -1.32 0.08 2.49
CA CYS A 111 -2.60 -0.57 2.23
C CYS A 111 -2.43 -1.83 1.37
N VAL A 112 -1.65 -1.76 0.29
CA VAL A 112 -1.40 -2.93 -0.57
C VAL A 112 -0.70 -4.05 0.20
N THR A 113 0.32 -3.72 1.01
CA THR A 113 1.02 -4.70 1.85
C THR A 113 0.09 -5.35 2.88
N LEU A 114 -0.75 -4.56 3.56
CA LEU A 114 -1.71 -5.07 4.54
C LEU A 114 -2.75 -5.98 3.89
N MET A 115 -3.26 -5.62 2.70
CA MET A 115 -4.17 -6.48 1.96
C MET A 115 -3.52 -7.80 1.55
N SER A 116 -2.26 -7.75 1.09
CA SER A 116 -1.49 -8.97 0.77
C SER A 116 -1.32 -9.88 1.99
N LEU A 117 -0.96 -9.31 3.16
CA LEU A 117 -0.83 -10.06 4.42
C LEU A 117 -2.15 -10.66 4.87
N ARG A 118 -3.25 -9.93 4.70
CA ARG A 118 -4.58 -10.41 5.04
C ARG A 118 -5.00 -11.59 4.16
N LEU A 119 -4.79 -11.49 2.84
CA LEU A 119 -5.08 -12.58 1.92
C LEU A 119 -4.28 -13.82 2.30
N LEU A 120 -2.98 -13.67 2.58
CA LEU A 120 -2.13 -14.76 3.04
C LEU A 120 -2.70 -15.41 4.31
N ARG A 121 -3.07 -14.60 5.32
CA ARG A 121 -3.61 -15.10 6.60
C ARG A 121 -4.89 -15.91 6.40
N VAL A 122 -5.82 -15.39 5.60
CA VAL A 122 -7.10 -16.07 5.32
C VAL A 122 -6.86 -17.39 4.60
N GLN A 123 -5.97 -17.42 3.61
CA GLN A 123 -5.66 -18.64 2.85
C GLN A 123 -4.96 -19.69 3.72
N VAL A 124 -4.00 -19.29 4.55
CA VAL A 124 -3.30 -20.20 5.47
C VAL A 124 -4.27 -20.79 6.50
N PHE A 125 -5.10 -19.96 7.11
CA PHE A 125 -6.10 -20.42 8.09
C PHE A 125 -7.11 -21.37 7.45
N PHE A 126 -7.59 -21.04 6.25
CA PHE A 126 -8.49 -21.89 5.48
C PHE A 126 -7.84 -23.24 5.12
N PHE A 127 -6.58 -23.24 4.70
CA PHE A 127 -5.84 -24.46 4.37
C PHE A 127 -5.65 -25.38 5.58
N ILE A 128 -5.23 -24.82 6.72
CA ILE A 128 -5.03 -25.56 7.96
C ILE A 128 -6.37 -26.16 8.44
N SER A 129 -7.44 -25.38 8.44
CA SER A 129 -8.78 -25.84 8.86
C SER A 129 -9.38 -26.92 7.95
N ARG A 130 -8.84 -27.11 6.74
CA ARG A 130 -9.32 -28.13 5.79
C ARG A 130 -8.52 -29.44 5.85
N ASN A 131 -7.32 -29.42 6.42
CA ASN A 131 -6.38 -30.56 6.44
C ASN A 131 -6.17 -31.15 7.85
N ILE A 132 -6.86 -30.62 8.87
CA ILE A 132 -6.93 -31.15 10.24
C ILE A 132 -8.40 -31.47 10.52
#